data_AF-A0A537EI42-F1
#
_entry.id   AF-A0A537EI42-F1
#
_cell.length_a   1.000
_cell.length_b   1.000
_cell.length_c   1.000
_cell.angle_alpha   90.00
_cell.angle_beta   90.00
_cell.angle_gamma   90.00
#
_symmetry.space_group_name_H-M   'P 1'
#
loop_
_entity.id
_entity.type
_entity.pdbx_description
1 polymer ?
#
loop_
_entity_poly.entity_id
_entity_poly.type
_entity_poly.pdbx_seq_one_letter_code
_entity_poly.pdbx_strand_id
1 'polypeptide(L)'
;MLGQAHRARHGARDLRLERKDRHAFVPPQAGQVALDVIDGKGISDQLYSVENGEWLVTPAGEFDTVKLVRRKENNERAELWLARERDFLPVRLLIVGKDGTRLDQVATRISSP
;
A
#
# COMPACT_ATOMS: atom_id res chain seq x y z
N MET A 1 -42.05 8.44 12.54
CA MET A 1 -41.03 7.67 13.29
C MET A 1 -39.75 7.67 12.47
N LEU A 2 -38.70 8.31 12.98
CA LEU A 2 -37.35 8.26 12.42
C LEU A 2 -36.69 6.92 12.79
N GLY A 3 -36.10 6.24 11.81
CA GLY A 3 -35.18 5.12 12.02
C GLY A 3 -33.76 5.54 11.65
N GLN A 4 -32.99 5.95 12.66
CA GLN A 4 -31.58 6.29 12.57
C GLN A 4 -30.69 5.04 12.42
N ALA A 5 -29.70 5.16 11.54
CA ALA A 5 -28.31 4.75 11.69
C ALA A 5 -27.93 3.31 12.12
N HIS A 6 -27.23 2.62 11.22
CA HIS A 6 -25.94 2.03 11.60
C HIS A 6 -24.92 2.23 10.48
N ARG A 7 -24.24 3.38 10.51
CA ARG A 7 -23.07 3.66 9.69
C ARG A 7 -21.92 2.83 10.28
N ALA A 8 -21.64 1.68 9.68
CA ALA A 8 -20.52 0.83 10.07
C ALA A 8 -19.21 1.57 9.77
N ARG A 9 -18.71 2.31 10.77
CA ARG A 9 -17.36 2.87 10.78
C ARG A 9 -16.40 1.72 11.07
N HIS A 10 -16.02 0.96 10.04
CA HIS A 10 -14.88 0.05 10.17
C HIS A 10 -13.61 0.88 10.00
N GLY A 11 -12.92 1.07 11.12
CA GLY A 11 -11.74 1.91 11.23
C GLY A 11 -10.73 1.59 10.13
N ALA A 12 -10.36 2.63 9.39
CA ALA A 12 -9.17 2.61 8.58
C ALA A 12 -8.00 2.21 9.50
N ARG A 13 -7.51 0.98 9.31
CA ARG A 13 -6.26 0.54 9.93
C ARG A 13 -5.16 1.33 9.25
N ASP A 14 -4.61 2.28 9.98
CA ASP A 14 -3.59 3.19 9.50
C ASP A 14 -2.28 2.39 9.34
N LEU A 15 -2.06 1.86 8.14
CA LEU A 15 -0.76 1.31 7.73
C LEU A 15 0.14 2.49 7.42
N ARG A 16 0.88 2.93 8.42
CA ARG A 16 1.82 4.04 8.29
C ARG A 16 3.16 3.47 7.84
N LEU A 17 3.44 3.60 6.55
CA LEU A 17 4.78 3.35 6.00
C LEU A 17 5.68 4.52 6.45
N GLU A 18 6.42 4.34 7.54
CA GLU A 18 7.36 5.36 7.98
C GLU A 18 8.64 5.30 7.14
N ARG A 19 8.98 6.42 6.49
CA ARG A 19 10.29 6.62 5.87
C ARG A 19 11.28 6.97 6.97
N LYS A 20 12.20 6.07 7.29
CA LYS A 20 13.22 6.35 8.33
C LYS A 20 14.27 7.37 7.86
N ASP A 21 14.55 7.46 6.55
CA ASP A 21 15.55 8.39 6.02
C ASP A 21 15.13 9.05 4.69
N ARG A 22 15.29 10.38 4.59
CA ARG A 22 14.93 11.19 3.41
C ARG A 22 15.85 10.94 2.19
N HIS A 23 16.88 10.10 2.32
CA HIS A 23 17.99 9.97 1.35
C HIS A 23 18.26 8.56 0.80
N ALA A 24 17.46 7.53 1.13
CA ALA A 24 17.79 6.16 0.74
C ALA A 24 16.62 5.33 0.20
N PHE A 25 15.61 5.95 -0.43
CA PHE A 25 14.75 5.17 -1.31
C PHE A 25 15.53 4.91 -2.61
N VAL A 26 16.22 3.77 -2.65
CA VAL A 26 16.74 3.24 -3.90
C VAL A 26 15.52 2.84 -4.72
N PRO A 27 15.35 3.38 -5.95
CA PRO A 27 14.29 2.94 -6.85
C PRO A 27 14.26 1.41 -6.86
N PRO A 28 13.11 0.75 -6.69
CA PRO A 28 13.03 -0.69 -6.73
C PRO A 28 13.50 -1.14 -8.11
N GLN A 29 14.74 -1.58 -8.18
CA GLN A 29 15.33 -2.24 -9.33
C GLN A 29 14.86 -3.70 -9.30
N ALA A 30 14.87 -4.37 -10.45
CA ALA A 30 14.44 -5.76 -10.55
C ALA A 30 15.02 -6.62 -9.40
N GLY A 31 14.20 -7.50 -8.82
CA GLY A 31 14.60 -8.31 -7.66
C GLY A 31 13.67 -8.13 -6.47
N GLN A 32 14.24 -7.97 -5.27
CA GLN A 32 13.50 -7.87 -4.02
C GLN A 32 13.92 -6.65 -3.20
N VAL A 33 12.96 -6.07 -2.47
CA VAL A 33 13.15 -4.93 -1.57
C VAL A 33 12.63 -5.30 -0.17
N ALA A 34 13.44 -5.07 0.85
CA ALA A 34 13.02 -5.18 2.25
C ALA A 34 12.39 -3.84 2.69
N LEU A 35 11.22 -3.92 3.32
CA LEU A 35 10.50 -2.77 3.87
C LEU A 35 10.18 -3.02 5.35
N ASP A 36 10.43 -2.01 6.17
CA ASP A 36 9.94 -1.95 7.55
C ASP A 36 8.45 -1.60 7.51
N VAL A 37 7.61 -2.53 7.94
CA VAL A 37 6.16 -2.35 7.98
C VAL A 37 5.72 -2.21 9.42
N ILE A 38 5.09 -1.08 9.72
CA ILE A 38 4.50 -0.79 11.02
C ILE A 38 2.99 -1.02 10.92
N ASP A 39 2.48 -1.89 11.78
CA ASP A 39 1.04 -2.14 11.90
C ASP A 39 0.63 -2.29 13.39
N GLY A 40 -0.63 -2.64 13.63
CA GLY A 40 -1.16 -2.83 14.98
C GLY A 40 -0.52 -3.96 15.80
N LYS A 41 0.43 -4.71 15.24
CA LYS A 41 1.21 -5.75 15.91
C LYS A 41 2.66 -5.35 16.18
N GLY A 42 3.12 -4.21 15.65
CA GLY A 42 4.50 -3.72 15.81
C GLY A 42 5.19 -3.46 14.47
N ILE A 43 6.52 -3.43 14.50
CA ILE A 43 7.39 -3.27 13.33
C ILE A 43 7.82 -4.66 12.84
N SER A 44 7.77 -4.89 11.53
CA SER A 44 8.24 -6.13 10.90
C SER A 44 8.97 -5.86 9.60
N ASP A 45 10.06 -6.59 9.37
CA ASP A 45 10.81 -6.53 8.12
C ASP A 45 10.15 -7.47 7.11
N GLN A 46 9.76 -6.93 5.95
CA GLN A 46 9.01 -7.66 4.95
C GLN A 46 9.67 -7.58 3.58
N LEU A 47 9.86 -8.74 2.95
CA LEU A 47 10.47 -8.84 1.63
C LEU A 47 9.40 -8.80 0.54
N TYR A 48 9.52 -7.85 -0.37
CA TYR A 48 8.65 -7.68 -1.53
C TYR A 48 9.43 -7.94 -2.80
N SER A 49 8.80 -8.61 -3.76
CA SER A 49 9.33 -8.70 -5.13
C SER A 49 8.93 -7.45 -5.91
N VAL A 50 9.86 -6.92 -6.68
CA VAL A 50 9.60 -5.82 -7.61
C VAL A 50 9.03 -6.41 -8.90
N GLU A 51 7.83 -6.00 -9.25
CA GLU A 51 7.16 -6.36 -10.50
C GLU A 51 6.95 -5.11 -11.36
N ASN A 52 6.81 -5.31 -12.67
CA ASN A 52 6.27 -4.26 -13.52
C ASN A 52 4.90 -3.87 -12.97
N GLY A 53 4.72 -2.59 -12.70
CA GLY A 53 3.40 -2.05 -12.42
C GLY A 53 2.71 -1.64 -13.70
N GLU A 54 1.54 -1.06 -13.50
CA GLU A 54 0.63 -0.62 -14.54
C GLU A 54 0.31 0.86 -14.38
N TRP A 55 -0.31 1.43 -15.41
CA TRP A 55 -0.90 2.75 -15.28
C TRP A 55 -2.16 2.66 -14.41
N LEU A 56 -2.20 3.42 -13.31
CA LEU A 56 -3.31 3.40 -12.36
C LEU A 56 -4.05 4.72 -12.35
N VAL A 57 -5.37 4.64 -12.55
CA VAL A 57 -6.31 5.75 -12.33
C VAL A 57 -6.82 5.68 -10.90
N THR A 58 -6.68 6.77 -10.16
CA THR A 58 -7.16 6.94 -8.79
C THR A 58 -7.89 8.29 -8.66
N PRO A 59 -8.68 8.52 -7.60
CA PRO A 59 -9.23 9.86 -7.37
C PRO A 59 -8.16 10.94 -7.14
N ALA A 60 -6.92 10.56 -6.76
CA ALA A 60 -5.80 11.49 -6.63
C ALA A 60 -5.10 11.83 -7.97
N GLY A 61 -5.48 11.18 -9.08
CA GLY A 61 -4.86 11.35 -10.38
C GLY A 61 -4.50 10.01 -11.04
N GLU A 62 -3.78 10.12 -12.15
CA GLU A 62 -3.33 9.00 -12.96
C GLU A 62 -1.82 8.86 -12.83
N PHE A 63 -1.34 7.64 -12.62
CA PHE A 63 0.05 7.37 -12.25
C PHE A 63 0.66 6.23 -13.05
N ASP A 64 1.90 6.43 -13.51
CA ASP A 64 2.74 5.32 -13.95
C ASP A 64 3.39 4.66 -12.74
N THR A 65 3.17 3.36 -12.53
CA THR A 65 3.55 2.72 -11.26
C THR A 65 4.54 1.59 -11.42
N VAL A 66 5.37 1.42 -10.40
CA VAL A 66 6.01 0.14 -10.09
C VAL A 66 5.18 -0.57 -9.02
N LYS A 67 5.11 -1.90 -9.10
CA LYS A 67 4.35 -2.71 -8.15
C LYS A 67 5.30 -3.53 -7.29
N LEU A 68 5.14 -3.44 -5.98
CA LEU A 68 5.79 -4.32 -5.02
C LEU A 68 4.81 -5.39 -4.58
N VAL A 69 5.22 -6.66 -4.61
CA VAL A 69 4.34 -7.76 -4.20
C VAL A 69 5.00 -8.69 -3.20
N ARG A 70 4.31 -8.94 -2.10
CA ARG A 70 4.64 -9.99 -1.13
C ARG A 70 3.56 -11.05 -1.19
N ARG A 71 3.96 -12.31 -1.34
CA ARG A 71 3.09 -13.49 -1.30
C ARG A 71 3.57 -14.42 -0.20
N LYS A 72 2.63 -15.04 0.50
CA LYS A 72 2.91 -16.12 1.46
C LYS A 72 2.26 -17.42 0.98
N GLU A 73 2.76 -18.53 1.50
CA GLU A 73 2.25 -19.88 1.17
C GLU A 73 0.78 -20.07 1.53
N ASN A 74 0.28 -19.38 2.55
CA ASN A 74 -1.09 -19.45 3.01
C ASN A 74 -2.07 -18.56 2.22
N ASN A 75 -1.74 -18.22 0.98
CA ASN A 75 -2.48 -17.30 0.10
C ASN A 75 -2.61 -15.85 0.59
N GLU A 76 -1.99 -15.47 1.70
CA GLU A 76 -1.89 -14.06 2.06
C GLU A 76 -1.03 -13.33 1.03
N ARG A 77 -1.49 -12.15 0.61
CA ARG A 77 -0.73 -11.29 -0.29
C ARG A 77 -0.88 -9.82 0.06
N ALA A 78 0.18 -9.06 -0.20
CA ALA A 78 0.18 -7.61 -0.16
C ALA A 78 0.76 -7.09 -1.48
N GLU A 79 0.03 -6.20 -2.14
CA GLU A 79 0.42 -5.54 -3.38
C GLU A 79 0.42 -4.03 -3.12
N LEU A 80 1.53 -3.36 -3.45
CA LEU A 80 1.73 -1.94 -3.24
C LEU A 80 2.13 -1.29 -4.56
N TRP A 81 1.37 -0.29 -5.00
CA TRP A 81 1.67 0.46 -6.22
C TRP A 81 2.25 1.82 -5.85
N LEU A 82 3.41 2.11 -6.44
CA LEU A 82 4.19 3.30 -6.15
C LEU A 82 4.33 4.14 -7.44
N ALA A 83 3.91 5.41 -7.39
CA ALA A 83 3.97 6.31 -8.55
C ALA A 83 5.42 6.77 -8.82
N ARG A 84 5.96 6.44 -9.99
CA ARG A 84 7.37 6.67 -10.34
C ARG A 84 7.74 8.16 -10.35
N GLU A 85 6.84 8.98 -10.85
CA GLU A 85 6.92 10.44 -10.99
C GLU A 85 6.60 11.21 -9.69
N ARG A 86 6.31 10.49 -8.59
CA ARG A 86 6.04 11.04 -7.25
C ARG A 86 6.99 10.47 -6.21
N ASP A 87 8.27 10.30 -6.58
CA ASP A 87 9.29 9.72 -5.69
C ASP A 87 8.85 8.39 -5.07
N PHE A 88 8.16 7.57 -5.87
CA PHE A 88 7.59 6.29 -5.45
C PHE A 88 6.61 6.40 -4.28
N LEU A 89 5.82 7.47 -4.24
CA LEU A 89 4.71 7.61 -3.30
C LEU A 89 3.70 6.46 -3.48
N PRO A 90 3.26 5.80 -2.39
CA PRO A 90 2.18 4.83 -2.46
C PRO A 90 0.88 5.46 -2.96
N VAL A 91 0.34 4.91 -4.04
CA VAL A 91 -0.95 5.34 -4.61
C VAL A 91 -2.04 4.28 -4.49
N ARG A 92 -1.67 3.02 -4.20
CA ARG A 92 -2.60 1.95 -3.82
C ARG A 92 -1.92 0.90 -2.95
N LEU A 93 -2.66 0.36 -1.98
CA LEU A 93 -2.30 -0.82 -1.20
C LEU A 93 -3.46 -1.82 -1.21
N LEU A 94 -3.20 -3.03 -1.68
CA LEU A 94 -4.13 -4.15 -1.62
C LEU A 94 -3.55 -5.25 -0.73
N ILE A 95 -4.29 -5.61 0.32
CA ILE A 95 -3.99 -6.76 1.17
C ILE A 95 -5.14 -7.76 1.05
N VAL A 96 -4.79 -9.01 0.78
CA VAL A 96 -5.72 -10.15 0.86
C VAL A 96 -5.23 -11.08 1.95
N GLY A 97 -6.08 -11.29 2.96
CA GLY A 97 -5.83 -12.23 4.05
C GLY A 97 -6.07 -13.68 3.66
N LYS A 98 -5.56 -14.61 4.47
CA LYS A 98 -5.74 -16.07 4.29
C LYS A 98 -7.20 -16.52 4.20
N ASP A 99 -8.11 -15.75 4.80
CA ASP A 99 -9.56 -15.97 4.84
C ASP A 99 -10.30 -15.26 3.69
N GLY A 100 -9.57 -14.63 2.77
CA GLY A 100 -10.13 -13.85 1.67
C GLY A 100 -10.53 -12.42 2.07
N THR A 101 -10.36 -12.01 3.33
CA THR A 101 -10.59 -10.63 3.75
C THR A 101 -9.73 -9.68 2.92
N ARG A 102 -10.33 -8.61 2.42
CA ARG A 102 -9.66 -7.65 1.53
C ARG A 102 -9.62 -6.26 2.15
N LEU A 103 -8.43 -5.65 2.16
CA LEU A 103 -8.23 -4.22 2.40
C LEU A 103 -7.68 -3.62 1.10
N ASP A 104 -8.40 -2.65 0.54
CA ASP A 104 -8.00 -1.93 -0.68
C ASP A 104 -8.00 -0.44 -0.37
N GLN A 105 -6.82 0.14 -0.23
CA GLN A 105 -6.62 1.56 0.02
C GLN A 105 -6.12 2.20 -1.27
N VAL A 106 -6.82 3.21 -1.74
CA VAL A 106 -6.50 3.95 -2.97
C VAL A 106 -6.29 5.41 -2.61
N ALA A 107 -5.27 6.05 -3.16
CA ALA A 107 -5.02 7.46 -2.95
C ALA A 107 -6.19 8.30 -3.45
N THR A 108 -6.76 9.13 -2.56
CA THR A 108 -7.90 9.98 -2.88
C THR A 108 -7.52 11.43 -3.10
N ARG A 109 -6.40 11.86 -2.53
CA ARG A 109 -5.83 13.20 -2.71
C ARG A 109 -4.35 13.17 -2.37
N ILE A 110 -3.54 13.86 -3.16
CA ILE A 110 -2.12 14.14 -2.86
C ILE A 110 -1.96 15.66 -2.85
N SER A 111 -1.36 16.18 -1.80
CA SER A 111 -1.03 17.61 -1.68
C SER A 111 0.46 17.74 -1.44
N SER A 112 1.09 18.74 -2.06
CA SER A 112 2.42 19.18 -1.66
C SER A 112 2.38 19.68 -0.21
N PRO A 113 3.46 19.50 0.58
CA PRO A 113 3.59 20.07 1.91
C PRO A 113 3.37 21.59 1.96
#